data_AF-A9KW62-F1
#
_entry.id   AF-A9KW62-F1
#
_cell.length_a   1.000
_cell.length_b   1.000
_cell.length_c   1.000
_cell.angle_alpha   90.00
_cell.angle_beta   90.00
_cell.angle_gamma   90.00
#
_symmetry.space_group_name_H-M   'P 1'
#
loop_
_entity.id
_entity.type
_entity.pdbx_description
1 polymer ?
#
loop_
_entity_poly.entity_id
_entity_poly.type
_entity_poly.pdbx_seq_one_letter_code
_entity_poly.pdbx_strand_id
1 'polypeptide(L)'
;MRTQSRSKQRGVALIVVLLIVAMVVIIATNITGRNQLSMRRTLNLAQYDQAYWYAISAEELAKKILKQDLDDSEGRVHRQQYWAMADVVFPAEYGEIAGKITDMRACFNLNALSATTKEVENGQPKLPLAAKQYKALLVSLGMDDFSADRLTQTLKDYIDEDMTASPYGAEDAEYESRNVPYRAANTLMNHRSELRAVMGYTQDIYLKLLPYVCVIPGNDRQLLNVNTVEVEQAALLAGMLDNQISVGEAESIINQRPGDGFDKIEDFYESSSMGSIKWEGAMKSSFVIDSQYFLLASGAKVDNAVFRMESVLKKGGGNKMEVLTRQFGGQK
;
A
#
# COMPACT_ATOMS: atom_id res chain seq x y z
N MET A 1 -99.47 -16.30 -21.22
CA MET A 1 -98.20 -16.85 -20.70
C MET A 1 -97.04 -16.15 -21.40
N ARG A 2 -96.28 -15.32 -20.69
CA ARG A 2 -95.12 -14.58 -21.21
C ARG A 2 -93.90 -15.50 -21.24
N THR A 3 -93.29 -15.67 -22.41
CA THR A 3 -92.04 -16.39 -22.61
C THR A 3 -90.85 -15.53 -22.18
N GLN A 4 -90.14 -15.95 -21.14
CA GLN A 4 -88.90 -15.33 -20.68
C GLN A 4 -87.73 -15.82 -21.56
N SER A 5 -87.12 -14.93 -22.35
CA SER A 5 -85.89 -15.28 -23.08
C SER A 5 -84.71 -15.33 -22.10
N ARG A 6 -84.10 -16.50 -21.90
CA ARG A 6 -82.80 -16.61 -21.22
C ARG A 6 -81.72 -16.10 -22.18
N SER A 7 -81.26 -14.87 -21.97
CA SER A 7 -80.04 -14.38 -22.62
C SER A 7 -78.86 -15.24 -22.15
N LYS A 8 -78.25 -16.02 -23.05
CA LYS A 8 -77.03 -16.77 -22.73
C LYS A 8 -75.86 -15.79 -22.65
N GLN A 9 -75.26 -15.64 -21.47
CA GLN A 9 -74.05 -14.85 -21.24
C GLN A 9 -72.87 -15.48 -22.01
N ARG A 10 -72.62 -15.03 -23.24
CA ARG A 10 -71.48 -15.48 -24.07
C ARG A 10 -70.25 -14.56 -24.00
N GLY A 11 -70.34 -13.39 -23.35
CA GLY A 11 -69.22 -12.45 -23.19
C GLY A 11 -68.41 -12.58 -21.90
N VAL A 12 -69.04 -13.03 -20.80
CA VAL A 12 -68.40 -13.10 -19.47
C VAL A 12 -67.31 -14.18 -19.43
N ALA A 13 -67.55 -15.34 -20.05
CA ALA A 13 -66.55 -16.42 -20.10
C ALA A 13 -65.28 -16.00 -20.84
N LEU A 14 -65.39 -15.22 -21.93
CA LEU A 14 -64.24 -14.70 -22.68
C LEU A 14 -63.42 -13.71 -21.85
N ILE A 15 -64.10 -12.80 -21.13
CA ILE A 15 -63.44 -11.83 -20.23
C ILE A 15 -62.70 -12.56 -19.10
N VAL A 16 -63.32 -13.57 -18.49
CA VAL A 16 -62.68 -14.37 -17.43
C VAL A 16 -61.44 -15.11 -17.97
N VAL A 17 -61.53 -15.71 -19.17
CA VAL A 17 -60.37 -16.37 -19.80
C VAL A 17 -59.26 -15.37 -20.11
N LEU A 18 -59.58 -14.20 -20.67
CA LEU A 18 -58.60 -13.15 -20.96
C LEU A 18 -57.94 -12.62 -19.69
N LEU A 19 -58.69 -12.45 -18.60
CA LEU A 19 -58.15 -12.04 -17.30
C LEU A 19 -57.22 -13.11 -16.70
N ILE A 20 -57.59 -14.39 -16.79
CA ILE A 20 -56.74 -15.49 -16.34
C ILE A 20 -55.45 -15.56 -17.17
N VAL A 21 -55.55 -15.46 -18.49
CA VAL A 21 -54.37 -15.45 -19.38
C VAL A 21 -53.48 -14.25 -19.09
N ALA A 22 -54.05 -13.05 -18.95
CA ALA A 22 -53.29 -11.86 -18.60
C ALA A 22 -52.58 -12.01 -17.23
N MET A 23 -53.27 -12.56 -16.22
CA MET A 23 -52.69 -12.83 -14.91
C MET A 23 -51.55 -13.86 -14.98
N VAL A 24 -51.73 -14.95 -15.73
CA VAL A 24 -50.70 -15.96 -15.96
C VAL A 24 -49.48 -15.36 -16.66
N VAL A 25 -49.68 -14.51 -17.67
CA VAL A 25 -48.59 -13.81 -18.37
C VAL A 25 -47.82 -12.88 -17.43
N ILE A 26 -48.52 -12.11 -16.58
CA ILE A 26 -47.88 -11.23 -15.59
C ILE A 26 -47.04 -12.05 -14.60
N ILE A 27 -47.57 -13.16 -14.08
CA ILE A 27 -46.85 -14.04 -13.16
C ILE A 27 -45.62 -14.65 -13.84
N ALA A 28 -45.79 -15.20 -15.04
CA ALA A 28 -44.70 -15.83 -15.81
C ALA A 28 -43.58 -14.82 -16.13
N THR A 29 -43.94 -13.58 -16.48
CA THR A 29 -42.98 -12.50 -16.76
C THR A 29 -42.19 -12.14 -15.50
N ASN A 30 -42.86 -12.03 -14.35
CA ASN A 30 -42.20 -11.75 -13.07
C ASN A 30 -41.23 -12.88 -12.64
N ILE A 31 -41.64 -14.14 -12.80
CA ILE A 31 -40.77 -15.30 -12.50
C ILE A 31 -39.55 -15.29 -13.42
N THR A 32 -39.75 -15.06 -14.72
CA THR A 32 -38.67 -15.03 -15.71
C THR A 32 -37.68 -13.90 -15.40
N GLY A 33 -38.18 -12.70 -15.09
CA GLY A 33 -37.33 -11.56 -14.70
C GLY A 33 -36.51 -11.85 -13.44
N ARG A 34 -37.12 -12.45 -12.42
CA ARG A 34 -36.40 -12.86 -11.19
C ARG A 34 -35.34 -13.93 -11.47
N ASN A 35 -35.66 -14.93 -12.30
CA ASN A 35 -34.71 -15.98 -12.68
C ASN A 35 -33.51 -15.41 -13.45
N GLN A 36 -33.74 -14.50 -14.39
CA GLN A 36 -32.66 -13.84 -15.13
C GLN A 36 -31.76 -13.01 -14.21
N LEU A 37 -32.34 -12.25 -13.27
CA LEU A 37 -31.56 -11.49 -12.30
C LEU A 37 -30.76 -12.41 -11.37
N SER A 38 -31.38 -13.49 -10.88
CA SER A 38 -30.72 -14.49 -10.05
C SER A 38 -29.53 -15.12 -10.78
N MET A 39 -29.73 -15.53 -12.04
CA MET A 39 -28.67 -16.09 -12.88
C MET A 39 -27.51 -15.12 -13.08
N ARG A 40 -27.79 -13.86 -13.41
CA ARG A 40 -26.75 -12.82 -13.57
C ARG A 40 -25.96 -12.61 -12.28
N ARG A 41 -26.65 -12.59 -11.12
CA ARG A 41 -25.99 -12.46 -9.82
C ARG A 41 -25.08 -13.65 -9.54
N THR A 42 -25.54 -14.87 -9.79
CA THR A 42 -24.74 -16.09 -9.62
C THR A 42 -23.51 -16.08 -10.51
N LEU A 43 -23.65 -15.70 -11.79
CA LEU A 43 -22.53 -15.59 -12.71
C LEU A 43 -21.51 -14.54 -12.26
N ASN A 44 -21.96 -13.34 -11.87
CA ASN A 44 -21.07 -12.30 -11.38
C ASN A 44 -20.32 -12.71 -10.11
N LEU A 45 -20.99 -13.43 -9.20
CA LEU A 45 -20.35 -13.94 -7.98
C LEU A 45 -19.29 -15.00 -8.32
N ALA A 46 -19.62 -15.95 -9.20
CA ALA A 46 -18.67 -16.96 -9.66
C ALA A 46 -17.44 -16.35 -10.37
N GLN A 47 -17.65 -15.35 -11.24
CA GLN A 47 -16.56 -14.61 -11.90
C GLN A 47 -15.69 -13.85 -10.90
N TYR A 48 -16.31 -13.23 -9.88
CA TYR A 48 -15.57 -12.54 -8.82
C TYR A 48 -14.74 -13.51 -7.97
N ASP A 49 -15.31 -14.66 -7.59
CA ASP A 49 -14.59 -15.71 -6.86
C ASP A 49 -13.42 -16.27 -7.70
N GLN A 50 -13.62 -16.43 -9.01
CA GLN A 50 -12.55 -16.83 -9.93
C GLN A 50 -11.43 -15.77 -9.98
N ALA A 51 -11.77 -14.49 -10.10
CA ALA A 51 -10.81 -13.39 -10.06
C ALA A 51 -10.07 -13.32 -8.72
N TYR A 52 -10.74 -13.59 -7.60
CA TYR A 52 -10.10 -13.71 -6.28
C TYR A 52 -9.02 -14.80 -6.29
N TRP A 53 -9.37 -16.02 -6.72
CA TRP A 53 -8.41 -17.14 -6.75
C TRP A 53 -7.25 -16.91 -7.74
N TYR A 54 -7.51 -16.22 -8.84
CA TYR A 54 -6.47 -15.78 -9.77
C TYR A 54 -5.51 -14.76 -9.14
N ALA A 55 -6.01 -13.79 -8.37
CA ALA A 55 -5.13 -12.87 -7.64
C ALA A 55 -4.34 -13.58 -6.53
N ILE A 56 -4.93 -14.55 -5.83
CA ILE A 56 -4.20 -15.40 -4.87
C ILE A 56 -3.10 -16.21 -5.59
N SER A 57 -3.35 -16.68 -6.82
CA SER A 57 -2.34 -17.38 -7.62
C SER A 57 -1.16 -16.46 -8.01
N ALA A 58 -1.42 -15.16 -8.23
CA ALA A 58 -0.37 -14.17 -8.45
C ALA A 58 0.60 -14.08 -7.26
N GLU A 59 0.08 -14.23 -6.04
CA GLU A 59 0.89 -14.26 -4.82
C GLU A 59 1.85 -15.46 -4.80
N GLU A 60 1.36 -16.67 -5.12
CA GLU A 60 2.20 -17.87 -5.18
C GLU A 60 3.28 -17.75 -6.27
N LEU A 61 2.94 -17.13 -7.40
CA LEU A 61 3.90 -16.85 -8.46
C LEU A 61 4.96 -15.84 -8.01
N ALA A 62 4.56 -14.75 -7.36
CA ALA A 62 5.47 -13.76 -6.80
C ALA A 62 6.42 -14.38 -5.76
N LYS A 63 5.91 -15.25 -4.88
CA LYS A 63 6.74 -15.98 -3.90
C LYS A 63 7.81 -16.83 -4.60
N LYS A 64 7.45 -17.50 -5.71
CA LYS A 64 8.39 -18.32 -6.48
C LYS A 64 9.46 -17.49 -7.19
N ILE A 65 9.07 -16.39 -7.83
CA ILE A 65 9.99 -15.47 -8.52
C ILE A 65 10.96 -14.86 -7.51
N LEU A 66 10.44 -14.30 -6.42
CA LEU A 66 11.27 -13.70 -5.36
C LEU A 66 12.21 -14.73 -4.74
N LYS A 67 11.75 -15.95 -4.47
CA LYS A 67 12.61 -17.00 -3.94
C LYS A 67 13.76 -17.32 -4.89
N GLN A 68 13.47 -17.52 -6.18
CA GLN A 68 14.49 -17.82 -7.18
C GLN A 68 15.53 -16.69 -7.25
N ASP A 69 15.07 -15.44 -7.38
CA ASP A 69 15.97 -14.29 -7.44
C ASP A 69 16.83 -14.16 -6.19
N LEU A 70 16.26 -14.34 -5.01
CA LEU A 70 16.99 -14.23 -3.74
C LEU A 70 17.97 -15.41 -3.51
N ASP A 71 17.72 -16.57 -4.10
CA ASP A 71 18.67 -17.70 -4.09
C ASP A 71 19.86 -17.41 -5.02
N ASP A 72 19.62 -16.72 -6.15
CA ASP A 72 20.63 -16.42 -7.17
C ASP A 72 21.39 -15.10 -6.92
N SER A 73 20.91 -14.23 -6.02
CA SER A 73 21.39 -12.84 -5.91
C SER A 73 22.58 -12.59 -5.00
N GLU A 74 23.15 -13.65 -4.39
CA GLU A 74 24.25 -13.54 -3.42
C GLU A 74 23.96 -12.53 -2.29
N GLY A 75 22.70 -12.38 -1.91
CA GLY A 75 22.28 -11.48 -0.83
C GLY A 75 21.99 -10.03 -1.26
N ARG A 76 21.97 -9.72 -2.56
CA ARG A 76 21.63 -8.39 -3.09
C ARG A 76 20.21 -8.33 -3.63
N VAL A 77 19.58 -7.16 -3.56
CA VAL A 77 18.26 -6.90 -4.15
C VAL A 77 18.36 -5.64 -5.00
N HIS A 78 18.16 -5.78 -6.31
CA HIS A 78 18.31 -4.70 -7.29
C HIS A 78 17.28 -4.80 -8.40
N ARG A 79 17.16 -3.74 -9.23
CA ARG A 79 16.07 -3.58 -10.21
C ARG A 79 16.23 -4.36 -11.51
N GLN A 80 17.36 -5.02 -11.73
CA GLN A 80 17.57 -5.87 -12.93
C GLN A 80 17.20 -7.35 -12.69
N GLN A 81 16.73 -7.68 -11.49
CA GLN A 81 16.22 -9.00 -11.13
C GLN A 81 14.82 -9.21 -11.71
N TYR A 82 14.42 -10.47 -11.90
CA TYR A 82 13.16 -10.82 -12.55
C TYR A 82 11.92 -10.30 -11.78
N TRP A 83 11.98 -10.23 -10.45
CA TRP A 83 10.89 -9.70 -9.62
C TRP A 83 10.59 -8.23 -9.92
N ALA A 84 11.58 -7.46 -10.37
CA ALA A 84 11.47 -6.02 -10.61
C ALA A 84 10.92 -5.69 -12.02
N MET A 85 10.62 -6.71 -12.84
CA MET A 85 9.97 -6.50 -14.13
C MET A 85 8.58 -5.88 -13.94
N ALA A 86 8.34 -4.76 -14.62
CA ALA A 86 7.09 -4.02 -14.51
C ALA A 86 5.93 -4.76 -15.20
N ASP A 87 4.76 -4.69 -14.57
CA ASP A 87 3.44 -4.99 -15.16
C ASP A 87 3.36 -6.32 -15.91
N VAL A 88 3.83 -7.40 -15.28
CA VAL A 88 3.78 -8.74 -15.87
C VAL A 88 2.33 -9.21 -15.91
N VAL A 89 1.84 -9.51 -17.12
CA VAL A 89 0.50 -10.06 -17.37
C VAL A 89 0.60 -11.53 -17.75
N PHE A 90 -0.09 -12.38 -16.99
CA PHE A 90 -0.21 -13.80 -17.26
C PHE A 90 -1.62 -14.12 -17.75
N PRO A 91 -1.76 -14.77 -18.93
CA PRO A 91 -3.07 -15.19 -19.43
C PRO A 91 -3.64 -16.29 -18.53
N ALA A 92 -4.93 -16.21 -18.23
CA ALA A 92 -5.68 -17.22 -17.51
C ALA A 92 -6.94 -17.60 -18.32
N GLU A 93 -7.61 -18.69 -17.93
CA GLU A 93 -8.85 -19.07 -18.60
C GLU A 93 -9.91 -17.98 -18.40
N TYR A 94 -10.47 -17.44 -19.49
CA TYR A 94 -11.44 -16.34 -19.48
C TYR A 94 -10.96 -15.05 -18.79
N GLY A 95 -9.65 -14.86 -18.66
CA GLY A 95 -9.12 -13.76 -17.88
C GLY A 95 -7.62 -13.53 -17.97
N GLU A 96 -7.16 -12.62 -17.13
CA GLU A 96 -5.77 -12.19 -17.05
C GLU A 96 -5.40 -11.90 -15.60
N ILE A 97 -4.17 -12.24 -15.24
CA ILE A 97 -3.56 -11.96 -13.94
C ILE A 97 -2.47 -10.93 -14.17
N ALA A 98 -2.46 -9.85 -13.40
CA ALA A 98 -1.43 -8.83 -13.46
C ALA A 98 -0.81 -8.60 -12.08
N GLY A 99 0.46 -8.27 -12.04
CA GLY A 99 1.16 -7.98 -10.80
C GLY A 99 2.35 -7.05 -10.98
N LYS A 100 2.62 -6.27 -9.93
CA LYS A 100 3.83 -5.49 -9.73
C LYS A 100 4.39 -5.78 -8.34
N ILE A 101 5.66 -6.11 -8.26
CA ILE A 101 6.38 -6.28 -7.00
C ILE A 101 7.23 -5.02 -6.77
N THR A 102 7.24 -4.50 -5.55
CA THR A 102 8.06 -3.35 -5.16
C THR A 102 8.82 -3.69 -3.89
N ASP A 103 10.09 -3.29 -3.81
CA ASP A 103 10.90 -3.42 -2.60
C ASP A 103 10.41 -2.44 -1.53
N MET A 104 10.04 -2.93 -0.35
CA MET A 104 9.60 -2.07 0.77
C MET A 104 10.76 -1.46 1.57
N ARG A 105 12.01 -1.68 1.13
CA ARG A 105 13.17 -0.88 1.54
C ARG A 105 13.50 0.24 0.55
N ALA A 106 12.71 0.46 -0.48
CA ALA A 106 12.78 1.64 -1.35
C ALA A 106 11.87 2.79 -0.88
N CYS A 107 11.57 2.86 0.42
CA CYS A 107 10.68 3.84 1.03
C CYS A 107 11.13 4.14 2.47
N PHE A 108 10.64 5.23 3.03
CA PHE A 108 10.75 5.53 4.44
C PHE A 108 9.69 4.73 5.23
N ASN A 109 10.12 3.81 6.07
CA ASN A 109 9.26 3.07 6.98
C ASN A 109 8.82 3.98 8.16
N LEU A 110 7.54 4.40 8.16
CA LEU A 110 7.00 5.31 9.16
C LEU A 110 7.11 4.76 10.59
N ASN A 111 7.06 3.43 10.74
CA ASN A 111 7.22 2.76 12.02
C ASN A 111 8.59 3.02 12.67
N ALA A 112 9.59 3.50 11.93
CA ALA A 112 10.88 3.86 12.49
C ALA A 112 10.86 5.10 13.39
N LEU A 113 9.78 5.89 13.37
CA LEU A 113 9.60 7.02 14.28
C LEU A 113 9.26 6.59 15.71
N SER A 114 8.93 5.31 15.94
CA SER A 114 8.75 4.76 17.30
C SER A 114 10.05 4.78 18.11
N ALA A 115 11.20 4.94 17.45
CA ALA A 115 12.50 4.98 18.11
C ALA A 115 12.52 6.05 19.21
N THR A 116 13.01 5.66 20.39
CA THR A 116 13.18 6.57 21.54
C THR A 116 14.65 6.91 21.71
N THR A 117 14.93 8.09 22.27
CA THR A 117 16.26 8.47 22.71
C THR A 117 16.27 8.67 24.22
N LYS A 118 17.42 8.44 24.85
CA LYS A 118 17.69 8.91 26.23
C LYS A 118 18.56 10.16 26.25
N GLU A 119 19.09 10.57 25.10
CA GLU A 119 19.91 11.76 24.99
C GLU A 119 19.02 13.00 25.02
N VAL A 120 19.46 14.01 25.77
CA VAL A 120 18.77 15.29 25.89
C VAL A 120 19.66 16.38 25.28
N GLU A 121 19.08 17.19 24.40
CA GLU A 121 19.71 18.34 23.76
C GLU A 121 18.86 19.58 24.06
N ASN A 122 19.47 20.63 24.62
CA ASN A 122 18.77 21.85 25.04
C ASN A 122 17.55 21.62 25.97
N GLY A 123 17.64 20.62 26.84
CA GLY A 123 16.56 20.28 27.79
C GLY A 123 15.38 19.52 27.18
N GLN A 124 15.48 19.10 25.91
CA GLN A 124 14.49 18.27 25.21
C GLN A 124 15.11 16.95 24.76
N PRO A 125 14.35 15.85 24.67
CA PRO A 125 14.82 14.62 24.05
C PRO A 125 15.34 14.89 22.64
N LYS A 126 16.57 14.47 22.35
CA LYS A 126 17.19 14.62 21.03
C LYS A 126 16.45 13.79 19.99
N LEU A 127 16.10 14.38 18.84
CA LEU A 127 15.43 13.63 17.77
C LEU A 127 16.25 12.38 17.36
N PRO A 128 15.67 11.17 17.41
CA PRO A 128 16.30 9.96 16.89
C PRO A 128 16.65 10.10 15.40
N LEU A 129 17.61 9.31 14.92
CA LEU A 129 18.06 9.38 13.52
C LEU A 129 16.91 9.27 12.52
N ALA A 130 16.00 8.31 12.70
CA ALA A 130 14.84 8.13 11.81
C ALA A 130 13.94 9.38 11.78
N ALA A 131 13.71 10.02 12.93
CA ALA A 131 12.92 11.24 13.00
C ALA A 131 13.63 12.42 12.28
N LYS A 132 14.96 12.54 12.41
CA LYS A 132 15.74 13.53 11.65
C LYS A 132 15.64 13.28 10.15
N GLN A 133 15.82 12.03 9.71
CA GLN A 133 15.73 11.64 8.30
C GLN A 133 14.33 11.88 7.73
N TYR A 134 13.28 11.63 8.52
CA TYR A 134 11.90 11.92 8.12
C TYR A 134 11.65 13.43 7.99
N LYS A 135 12.07 14.23 8.97
CA LYS A 135 11.99 15.70 8.90
C LYS A 135 12.73 16.22 7.65
N ALA A 136 13.93 15.72 7.40
CA ALA A 136 14.74 16.06 6.22
C ALA A 136 14.05 15.67 4.90
N LEU A 137 13.36 14.51 4.84
CA LEU A 137 12.51 14.15 3.70
C LEU A 137 11.38 15.19 3.50
N LEU A 138 10.68 15.60 4.56
CA LEU A 138 9.61 16.61 4.46
C LEU A 138 10.15 17.95 3.92
N VAL A 139 11.32 18.38 4.38
CA VAL A 139 12.01 19.59 3.89
C VAL A 139 12.44 19.42 2.42
N SER A 140 12.97 18.25 2.04
CA SER A 140 13.34 17.94 0.65
C SER A 140 12.15 17.98 -0.30
N LEU A 141 10.96 17.67 0.21
CA LEU A 141 9.70 17.79 -0.51
C LEU A 141 9.17 19.24 -0.56
N GLY A 142 9.88 20.21 0.01
CA GLY A 142 9.55 21.63 -0.03
C GLY A 142 8.64 22.11 1.10
N MET A 143 8.55 21.39 2.22
CA MET A 143 7.94 21.91 3.43
C MET A 143 8.93 22.81 4.18
N ASP A 144 8.44 23.86 4.84
CA ASP A 144 9.28 24.66 5.73
C ASP A 144 9.69 23.86 6.98
N ASP A 145 10.81 24.23 7.60
CA ASP A 145 11.40 23.47 8.72
C ASP A 145 10.43 23.30 9.89
N PHE A 146 9.64 24.33 10.21
CA PHE A 146 8.68 24.28 11.31
C PHE A 146 7.53 23.32 11.02
N SER A 147 6.95 23.37 9.82
CA SER A 147 5.92 22.42 9.41
C SER A 147 6.44 20.99 9.37
N ALA A 148 7.66 20.78 8.88
CA ALA A 148 8.32 19.48 8.86
C ALA A 148 8.56 18.94 10.28
N ASP A 149 9.03 19.79 11.20
CA ASP A 149 9.25 19.43 12.60
C ASP A 149 7.94 19.02 13.29
N ARG A 150 6.90 19.85 13.16
CA ARG A 150 5.59 19.58 13.75
C ARG A 150 5.01 18.25 13.26
N LEU A 151 5.03 17.98 11.95
CA LEU A 151 4.52 16.73 11.38
C LEU A 151 5.33 15.51 11.83
N THR A 152 6.64 15.67 11.99
CA THR A 152 7.53 14.62 12.50
C THR A 152 7.21 14.30 13.96
N GLN A 153 7.11 15.31 14.83
CA GLN A 153 6.77 15.14 16.25
C GLN A 153 5.38 14.54 16.43
N THR A 154 4.39 15.03 15.67
CA THR A 154 3.01 14.50 15.75
C THR A 154 2.91 13.04 15.28
N LEU A 155 3.69 12.66 14.27
CA LEU A 155 3.74 11.26 13.83
C LEU A 155 4.48 10.37 14.83
N LYS A 156 5.54 10.90 15.46
CA LYS A 156 6.27 10.20 16.51
C LYS A 156 5.36 9.88 17.69
N ASP A 157 4.68 10.88 18.27
CA ASP A 157 3.76 10.70 19.40
C ASP A 157 2.57 9.79 19.05
N TYR A 158 2.16 9.73 17.77
CA TYR A 158 1.11 8.80 17.37
C TYR A 158 1.52 7.31 17.45
N ILE A 159 2.83 7.03 17.31
CA ILE A 159 3.38 5.68 17.14
C ILE A 159 4.10 5.18 18.40
N ASP A 160 4.78 6.06 19.15
CA ASP A 160 5.55 5.64 20.32
C ASP A 160 4.65 5.16 21.47
N GLU A 161 5.22 4.36 22.38
CA GLU A 161 4.44 3.62 23.38
C GLU A 161 4.02 4.47 24.58
N ASP A 162 4.56 5.69 24.71
CA ASP A 162 4.29 6.51 25.88
C ASP A 162 3.03 7.38 25.69
N MET A 163 2.81 8.38 26.53
CA MET A 163 1.62 9.26 26.47
C MET A 163 2.04 10.72 26.67
N THR A 164 3.31 11.01 26.40
CA THR A 164 3.97 12.28 26.69
C THR A 164 4.10 13.07 25.41
N ALA A 165 3.24 14.07 25.25
CA ALA A 165 3.29 14.91 24.07
C ALA A 165 4.65 15.62 23.94
N SER A 166 5.26 15.49 22.76
CA SER A 166 6.44 16.25 22.35
C SER A 166 6.07 17.74 22.19
N PRO A 167 7.03 18.69 22.17
CA PRO A 167 6.75 20.14 22.12
C PRO A 167 5.80 20.62 21.01
N TYR A 168 5.71 19.88 19.90
CA TYR A 168 4.78 20.11 18.79
C TYR A 168 4.00 18.85 18.38
N GLY A 169 3.98 17.85 19.26
CA GLY A 169 3.31 16.60 19.02
C GLY A 169 1.87 16.61 19.53
N ALA A 170 1.26 15.42 19.57
CA ALA A 170 -0.16 15.27 19.90
C ALA A 170 -0.40 13.86 20.43
N GLU A 171 -1.15 13.78 21.53
CA GLU A 171 -1.48 12.56 22.24
C GLU A 171 -3.01 12.42 22.37
N ASP A 172 -3.47 11.52 23.24
CA ASP A 172 -4.89 11.23 23.45
C ASP A 172 -5.78 12.48 23.57
N ALA A 173 -5.34 13.52 24.30
CA ALA A 173 -6.14 14.73 24.49
C ALA A 173 -6.46 15.44 23.16
N GLU A 174 -5.50 15.52 22.25
CA GLU A 174 -5.68 16.12 20.94
C GLU A 174 -6.60 15.27 20.05
N TYR A 175 -6.43 13.94 20.04
CA TYR A 175 -7.25 13.04 19.22
C TYR A 175 -8.69 12.89 19.74
N GLU A 176 -8.90 12.88 21.06
CA GLU A 176 -10.23 12.82 21.69
C GLU A 176 -11.03 14.13 21.46
N SER A 177 -10.36 15.24 21.15
CA SER A 177 -11.00 16.53 20.85
C SER A 177 -11.60 16.64 19.44
N ARG A 178 -11.38 15.64 18.57
CA ARG A 178 -11.84 15.66 17.16
C ARG A 178 -13.35 15.42 17.05
N ASN A 179 -13.93 15.84 15.93
CA ASN A 179 -15.35 15.60 15.62
C ASN A 179 -15.76 14.12 15.69
N VAL A 180 -14.84 13.23 15.31
CA VAL A 180 -14.93 11.79 15.56
C VAL A 180 -13.78 11.47 16.51
N PRO A 181 -14.03 11.36 17.83
CA PRO A 181 -12.99 11.09 18.82
C PRO A 181 -12.38 9.70 18.65
N TYR A 182 -11.07 9.61 18.83
CA TYR A 182 -10.28 8.39 18.97
C TYR A 182 -9.01 8.71 19.75
N ARG A 183 -8.13 7.74 19.93
CA ARG A 183 -6.87 7.86 20.66
C ARG A 183 -5.66 7.80 19.75
N ALA A 184 -4.53 8.28 20.23
CA ALA A 184 -3.27 7.97 19.58
C ALA A 184 -3.09 6.43 19.54
N ALA A 185 -2.41 5.91 18.51
CA ALA A 185 -2.33 4.46 18.34
C ALA A 185 -1.40 3.83 19.40
N ASN A 186 -0.36 4.55 19.77
CA ASN A 186 0.70 4.21 20.72
C ASN A 186 1.27 2.82 20.46
N THR A 187 1.39 2.50 19.17
CA THR A 187 1.87 1.25 18.63
C THR A 187 2.27 1.43 17.17
N LEU A 188 2.98 0.44 16.62
CA LEU A 188 3.38 0.44 15.23
C LEU A 188 2.16 0.42 14.30
N MET A 189 2.22 1.22 13.23
CA MET A 189 1.22 1.19 12.18
C MET A 189 1.21 -0.18 11.49
N ASN A 190 0.01 -0.61 11.09
CA ASN A 190 -0.23 -1.79 10.28
C ASN A 190 -0.39 -1.45 8.79
N HIS A 191 -0.83 -0.23 8.48
CA HIS A 191 -0.98 0.22 7.10
C HIS A 191 -0.70 1.72 6.94
N ARG A 192 -0.08 2.11 5.82
CA ARG A 192 0.28 3.51 5.54
C ARG A 192 -0.91 4.48 5.54
N SER A 193 -2.14 4.01 5.38
CA SER A 193 -3.34 4.87 5.46
C SER A 193 -3.60 5.43 6.84
N GLU A 194 -3.05 4.82 7.91
CA GLU A 194 -3.14 5.33 9.27
C GLU A 194 -2.52 6.73 9.40
N LEU A 195 -1.59 7.08 8.50
CA LEU A 195 -1.07 8.45 8.38
C LEU A 195 -2.19 9.49 8.17
N ARG A 196 -3.37 9.11 7.65
CA ARG A 196 -4.52 10.02 7.55
C ARG A 196 -5.22 10.34 8.88
N ALA A 197 -5.03 9.49 9.88
CA ALA A 197 -5.51 9.70 11.24
C ALA A 197 -4.55 10.56 12.07
N VAL A 198 -3.30 10.70 11.67
CA VAL A 198 -2.31 11.51 12.39
C VAL A 198 -2.64 13.00 12.23
N MET A 199 -2.51 13.76 13.32
CA MET A 199 -2.77 15.20 13.31
C MET A 199 -1.83 15.94 12.33
N GLY A 200 -2.34 16.99 11.68
CA GLY A 200 -1.57 17.79 10.72
C GLY A 200 -1.38 17.18 9.33
N TYR A 201 -1.51 15.85 9.16
CA TYR A 201 -1.53 15.25 7.84
C TYR A 201 -2.86 15.58 7.18
N THR A 202 -2.83 16.34 6.09
CA THR A 202 -3.99 16.58 5.22
C THR A 202 -4.00 15.58 4.07
N GLN A 203 -5.07 15.56 3.27
CA GLN A 203 -5.10 14.73 2.06
C GLN A 203 -3.96 15.10 1.10
N ASP A 204 -3.68 16.39 0.91
CA ASP A 204 -2.62 16.86 0.02
C ASP A 204 -1.23 16.44 0.51
N ILE A 205 -0.97 16.57 1.81
CA ILE A 205 0.28 16.09 2.43
C ILE A 205 0.40 14.57 2.25
N TYR A 206 -0.67 13.83 2.53
CA TYR A 206 -0.67 12.38 2.39
C TYR A 206 -0.37 11.92 0.96
N LEU A 207 -1.03 12.52 -0.05
CA LEU A 207 -0.80 12.19 -1.45
C LEU A 207 0.61 12.55 -1.90
N LYS A 208 1.17 13.66 -1.40
CA LYS A 208 2.55 14.08 -1.67
C LYS A 208 3.58 13.11 -1.08
N LEU A 209 3.29 12.52 0.08
CA LEU A 209 4.19 11.59 0.77
C LEU A 209 4.09 10.14 0.27
N LEU A 210 2.94 9.75 -0.28
CA LEU A 210 2.63 8.37 -0.66
C LEU A 210 3.73 7.67 -1.51
N PRO A 211 4.44 8.33 -2.44
CA PRO A 211 5.53 7.70 -3.20
C PRO A 211 6.81 7.41 -2.39
N TYR A 212 6.99 8.06 -1.24
CA TYR A 212 8.23 8.06 -0.47
C TYR A 212 8.13 7.27 0.83
N VAL A 213 6.92 6.95 1.29
CA VAL A 213 6.70 6.35 2.62
C VAL A 213 5.99 5.01 2.53
N CYS A 214 6.26 4.16 3.50
CA CYS A 214 5.61 2.87 3.67
C CYS A 214 5.48 2.51 5.15
N VAL A 215 4.75 1.44 5.41
CA VAL A 215 4.59 0.84 6.73
C VAL A 215 4.90 -0.64 6.58
N ILE A 216 5.90 -1.14 7.31
CA ILE A 216 6.20 -2.56 7.39
C ILE A 216 5.65 -3.08 8.71
N PRO A 217 4.57 -3.90 8.71
CA PRO A 217 3.94 -4.38 9.93
C PRO A 217 4.92 -5.14 10.83
N GLY A 218 5.00 -4.73 12.10
CA GLY A 218 5.89 -5.32 13.10
C GLY A 218 7.38 -5.05 12.88
N ASN A 219 7.76 -4.07 12.06
CA ASN A 219 9.13 -3.64 11.86
C ASN A 219 9.25 -2.12 12.09
N ASP A 220 10.12 -1.74 13.03
CA ASP A 220 10.39 -0.38 13.49
C ASP A 220 11.76 0.14 13.02
N ARG A 221 12.39 -0.50 12.04
CA ARG A 221 13.70 -0.10 11.54
C ARG A 221 13.57 0.65 10.23
N GLN A 222 14.33 1.74 10.11
CA GLN A 222 14.54 2.40 8.85
C GLN A 222 15.82 1.86 8.19
N LEU A 223 15.66 1.17 7.06
CA LEU A 223 16.73 0.69 6.20
C LEU A 223 16.37 1.00 4.76
N LEU A 224 17.17 1.84 4.09
CA LEU A 224 17.00 2.17 2.68
C LEU A 224 17.87 1.24 1.83
N ASN A 225 17.24 0.50 0.91
CA ASN A 225 17.97 -0.25 -0.10
C ASN A 225 18.39 0.67 -1.24
N VAL A 226 19.69 0.97 -1.29
CA VAL A 226 20.26 1.89 -2.29
C VAL A 226 20.23 1.32 -3.70
N ASN A 227 20.01 0.01 -3.85
CA ASN A 227 19.92 -0.65 -5.14
C ASN A 227 18.51 -0.59 -5.78
N THR A 228 17.49 -0.18 -5.02
CA THR A 228 16.09 -0.18 -5.48
C THR A 228 15.41 1.18 -5.45
N VAL A 229 15.95 2.18 -4.73
CA VAL A 229 15.43 3.56 -4.76
C VAL A 229 15.36 4.11 -6.20
N GLU A 230 14.22 4.68 -6.59
CA GLU A 230 14.00 5.24 -7.93
C GLU A 230 14.45 6.70 -8.01
N VAL A 231 14.69 7.22 -9.22
CA VAL A 231 15.14 8.61 -9.42
C VAL A 231 14.07 9.58 -8.93
N GLU A 232 12.81 9.23 -9.16
CA GLU A 232 11.62 9.95 -8.68
C GLU A 232 11.55 10.01 -7.15
N GLN A 233 12.32 9.16 -6.46
CA GLN A 233 12.43 9.10 -5.01
C GLN A 233 13.70 9.78 -4.49
N ALA A 234 14.39 10.60 -5.28
CA ALA A 234 15.64 11.26 -4.85
C ALA A 234 15.50 12.09 -3.57
N ALA A 235 14.33 12.69 -3.31
CA ALA A 235 14.05 13.37 -2.05
C ALA A 235 14.13 12.44 -0.82
N LEU A 236 13.82 11.14 -0.97
CA LEU A 236 14.02 10.13 0.06
C LEU A 236 15.49 9.92 0.37
N LEU A 237 16.34 9.79 -0.65
CA LEU A 237 17.78 9.63 -0.45
C LEU A 237 18.38 10.90 0.20
N ALA A 238 17.98 12.09 -0.25
CA ALA A 238 18.41 13.35 0.36
C ALA A 238 17.98 13.44 1.85
N GLY A 239 16.74 13.06 2.17
CA GLY A 239 16.24 13.00 3.54
C GLY A 239 16.99 11.98 4.41
N MET A 240 17.26 10.78 3.87
CA MET A 240 18.04 9.75 4.56
C MET A 240 19.48 10.19 4.88
N LEU A 241 20.01 11.15 4.13
CA LEU A 241 21.32 11.77 4.37
C LEU A 241 21.23 13.06 5.20
N ASP A 242 20.11 13.30 5.87
CA ASP A 242 19.84 14.48 6.70
C ASP A 242 20.09 15.79 5.94
N ASN A 243 19.70 15.83 4.66
CA ASN A 243 19.91 16.95 3.75
C ASN A 243 21.37 17.43 3.58
N GLN A 244 22.36 16.59 3.89
CA GLN A 244 23.77 16.88 3.58
C GLN A 244 24.04 17.00 2.07
N ILE A 245 23.12 16.48 1.25
CA ILE A 245 23.09 16.65 -0.19
C ILE A 245 21.73 17.20 -0.63
N SER A 246 21.73 17.87 -1.78
CA SER A 246 20.52 18.31 -2.47
C SER A 246 19.78 17.15 -3.15
N VAL A 247 18.52 17.38 -3.50
CA VAL A 247 17.72 16.41 -4.30
C VAL A 247 18.38 16.14 -5.65
N GLY A 248 18.94 17.16 -6.32
CA GLY A 248 19.63 16.97 -7.60
C GLY A 248 20.92 16.14 -7.51
N GLU A 249 21.68 16.28 -6.41
CA GLU A 249 22.81 15.40 -6.14
C GLU A 249 22.36 13.96 -5.88
N ALA A 250 21.26 13.77 -5.14
CA ALA A 250 20.65 12.47 -4.93
C ALA A 250 20.18 11.83 -6.25
N GLU A 251 19.55 12.60 -7.15
CA GLU A 251 19.21 12.14 -8.51
C GLU A 251 20.45 11.69 -9.28
N SER A 252 21.54 12.45 -9.22
CA SER A 252 22.81 12.09 -9.86
C SER A 252 23.38 10.78 -9.31
N ILE A 253 23.37 10.59 -7.99
CA ILE A 253 23.83 9.35 -7.34
C ILE A 253 23.00 8.16 -7.83
N ILE A 254 21.67 8.29 -7.87
CA ILE A 254 20.77 7.21 -8.30
C ILE A 254 20.98 6.89 -9.79
N ASN A 255 21.21 7.90 -10.63
CA ASN A 255 21.49 7.71 -12.06
C ASN A 255 22.87 7.10 -12.34
N GLN A 256 23.86 7.31 -11.46
CA GLN A 256 25.19 6.73 -11.56
C GLN A 256 25.28 5.30 -11.02
N ARG A 257 24.24 4.83 -10.32
CA ARG A 257 24.17 3.46 -9.80
C ARG A 257 24.36 2.45 -10.94
N PRO A 258 25.21 1.42 -10.78
CA PRO A 258 25.35 0.37 -11.79
C PRO A 258 24.01 -0.32 -12.09
N GLY A 259 23.89 -0.90 -13.30
CA GLY A 259 22.66 -1.61 -13.71
C GLY A 259 22.24 -2.70 -12.71
N ASP A 260 23.20 -3.53 -12.31
CA ASP A 260 23.00 -4.59 -11.31
C ASP A 260 23.06 -4.08 -9.85
N GLY A 261 23.06 -2.76 -9.66
CA GLY A 261 23.26 -2.13 -8.36
C GLY A 261 24.72 -2.18 -7.87
N PHE A 262 24.95 -1.64 -6.68
CA PHE A 262 26.21 -1.76 -5.97
C PHE A 262 26.39 -3.20 -5.46
N ASP A 263 27.60 -3.75 -5.66
CA ASP A 263 27.96 -5.09 -5.18
C ASP A 263 28.19 -5.09 -3.67
N LYS A 264 28.78 -4.01 -3.15
CA LYS A 264 29.00 -3.80 -1.73
C LYS A 264 28.43 -2.45 -1.30
N ILE A 265 28.06 -2.36 -0.02
CA ILE A 265 27.55 -1.10 0.52
C ILE A 265 28.66 -0.03 0.59
N GLU A 266 29.91 -0.45 0.70
CA GLU A 266 31.07 0.45 0.66
C GLU A 266 31.17 1.20 -0.67
N ASP A 267 30.84 0.55 -1.80
CA ASP A 267 30.89 1.17 -3.14
C ASP A 267 29.90 2.34 -3.24
N PHE A 268 28.77 2.27 -2.52
CA PHE A 268 27.82 3.37 -2.41
C PHE A 268 28.41 4.54 -1.62
N TYR A 269 29.07 4.28 -0.48
CA TYR A 269 29.68 5.32 0.37
C TYR A 269 30.87 6.01 -0.29
N GLU A 270 31.62 5.28 -1.11
CA GLU A 270 32.83 5.75 -1.79
C GLU A 270 32.54 6.37 -3.17
N SER A 271 31.27 6.36 -3.61
CA SER A 271 30.90 6.96 -4.89
C SER A 271 31.28 8.44 -4.95
N SER A 272 31.76 8.88 -6.11
CA SER A 272 32.38 10.22 -6.26
C SER A 272 31.48 11.39 -5.85
N SER A 273 30.16 11.20 -5.93
CA SER A 273 29.14 12.16 -5.52
C SER A 273 28.89 12.22 -4.00
N MET A 274 29.53 11.36 -3.20
CA MET A 274 29.38 11.29 -1.73
C MET A 274 30.53 11.93 -0.95
N GLY A 275 31.51 12.54 -1.64
CA GLY A 275 32.75 13.03 -1.02
C GLY A 275 32.58 14.16 0.00
N SER A 276 31.43 14.84 0.02
CA SER A 276 31.09 15.91 0.98
C SER A 276 30.35 15.41 2.23
N ILE A 277 29.89 14.16 2.24
CA ILE A 277 29.04 13.62 3.30
C ILE A 277 29.87 13.19 4.51
N LYS A 278 29.44 13.62 5.68
CA LYS A 278 29.98 13.15 6.95
C LYS A 278 29.26 11.87 7.34
N TRP A 279 29.90 10.74 7.06
CA TRP A 279 29.38 9.43 7.43
C TRP A 279 29.56 9.13 8.92
N GLU A 280 28.51 9.35 9.69
CA GLU A 280 28.42 8.83 11.06
C GLU A 280 28.02 7.34 11.07
N GLY A 281 28.45 6.58 12.08
CA GLY A 281 28.22 5.12 12.14
C GLY A 281 26.72 4.75 12.15
N ALA A 282 25.89 5.50 12.86
CA ALA A 282 24.45 5.29 12.87
C ALA A 282 23.81 5.58 11.50
N MET A 283 24.24 6.63 10.80
CA MET A 283 23.77 6.97 9.46
C MET A 283 24.12 5.87 8.45
N LYS A 284 25.37 5.38 8.45
CA LYS A 284 25.78 4.24 7.61
C LYS A 284 24.88 3.02 7.84
N SER A 285 24.54 2.72 9.08
CA SER A 285 23.69 1.56 9.38
C SER A 285 22.25 1.64 8.84
N SER A 286 21.82 2.80 8.34
CA SER A 286 20.49 3.01 7.73
C SER A 286 20.43 2.70 6.23
N PHE A 287 21.54 2.31 5.61
CA PHE A 287 21.62 1.93 4.19
C PHE A 287 22.01 0.46 4.03
N VAL A 288 21.39 -0.19 3.06
CA VAL A 288 21.61 -1.61 2.73
C VAL A 288 21.56 -1.80 1.21
N ILE A 289 21.99 -2.97 0.76
CA ILE A 289 21.88 -3.42 -0.65
C ILE A 289 20.96 -4.64 -0.79
N ASP A 290 20.34 -5.07 0.31
CA ASP A 290 19.46 -6.22 0.41
C ASP A 290 18.04 -5.83 0.86
N SER A 291 17.09 -6.75 0.68
CA SER A 291 15.75 -6.60 1.23
C SER A 291 15.21 -7.90 1.81
N GLN A 292 14.22 -7.70 2.69
CA GLN A 292 13.45 -8.74 3.35
C GLN A 292 11.95 -8.53 3.18
N TYR A 293 11.51 -7.42 2.59
CA TYR A 293 10.10 -7.03 2.54
C TYR A 293 9.75 -6.54 1.15
N PHE A 294 8.68 -7.10 0.58
CA PHE A 294 8.22 -6.77 -0.76
C PHE A 294 6.71 -6.54 -0.74
N LEU A 295 6.25 -5.55 -1.50
CA LEU A 295 4.84 -5.29 -1.72
C LEU A 295 4.45 -5.86 -3.08
N LEU A 296 3.52 -6.82 -3.09
CA LEU A 296 2.87 -7.28 -4.31
C LEU A 296 1.56 -6.52 -4.48
N ALA A 297 1.48 -5.65 -5.48
CA ALA A 297 0.21 -5.14 -5.98
C ALA A 297 -0.24 -6.04 -7.13
N SER A 298 -1.32 -6.79 -6.92
CA SER A 298 -1.83 -7.77 -7.88
C SER A 298 -3.30 -7.56 -8.17
N GLY A 299 -3.73 -8.05 -9.32
CA GLY A 299 -5.14 -8.11 -9.66
C GLY A 299 -5.40 -9.17 -10.71
N ALA A 300 -6.66 -9.54 -10.82
CA ALA A 300 -7.12 -10.40 -11.88
C ALA A 300 -8.42 -9.86 -12.46
N LYS A 301 -8.59 -10.10 -13.75
CA LYS A 301 -9.83 -9.81 -14.46
C LYS A 301 -10.36 -11.09 -15.07
N VAL A 302 -11.64 -11.38 -14.81
CA VAL A 302 -12.37 -12.50 -15.38
C VAL A 302 -13.64 -11.94 -15.98
N ASP A 303 -13.73 -11.96 -17.32
CA ASP A 303 -14.74 -11.22 -18.08
C ASP A 303 -14.83 -9.74 -17.62
N ASN A 304 -15.87 -9.39 -16.86
CA ASN A 304 -16.13 -8.06 -16.31
C ASN A 304 -15.79 -7.93 -14.82
N ALA A 305 -15.50 -9.03 -14.13
CA ALA A 305 -15.13 -9.00 -12.72
C ALA A 305 -13.66 -8.64 -12.58
N VAL A 306 -13.36 -7.66 -11.72
CA VAL A 306 -11.99 -7.26 -11.39
C VAL A 306 -11.80 -7.43 -9.90
N PHE A 307 -10.74 -8.15 -9.53
CA PHE A 307 -10.29 -8.25 -8.15
C PHE A 307 -8.89 -7.64 -8.03
N ARG A 308 -8.65 -6.91 -6.93
CA ARG A 308 -7.36 -6.28 -6.63
C ARG A 308 -6.94 -6.57 -5.20
N MET A 309 -5.64 -6.78 -5.02
CA MET A 309 -5.05 -7.12 -3.75
C MET A 309 -3.63 -6.57 -3.63
N GLU A 310 -3.32 -5.99 -2.48
CA GLU A 310 -1.95 -5.73 -2.06
C GLU A 310 -1.56 -6.75 -0.98
N SER A 311 -0.43 -7.44 -1.17
CA SER A 311 0.14 -8.37 -0.18
C SER A 311 1.52 -7.89 0.25
N VAL A 312 1.77 -7.81 1.55
CA VAL A 312 3.12 -7.61 2.09
C VAL A 312 3.77 -8.97 2.30
N LEU A 313 4.87 -9.21 1.59
CA LEU A 313 5.64 -10.44 1.62
C LEU A 313 6.94 -10.24 2.41
N LYS A 314 7.23 -11.15 3.34
CA LYS A 314 8.45 -11.17 4.14
C LYS A 314 9.33 -12.36 3.78
N LYS A 315 10.63 -12.12 3.65
CA LYS A 315 11.64 -13.17 3.49
C LYS A 315 11.79 -13.95 4.80
N GLY A 316 11.36 -15.21 4.79
CA GLY A 316 11.56 -16.19 5.86
C GLY A 316 12.80 -17.06 5.63
N GLY A 317 12.86 -18.21 6.31
CA GLY A 317 13.99 -19.13 6.22
C GLY A 317 14.17 -19.74 4.83
N GLY A 318 15.42 -19.80 4.35
CA GLY A 318 15.75 -20.36 3.02
C GLY A 318 15.11 -19.57 1.86
N ASN A 319 15.02 -18.24 2.01
CA ASN A 319 14.41 -17.31 1.05
C ASN A 319 12.94 -17.62 0.71
N LYS A 320 12.24 -18.39 1.54
CA LYS A 320 10.80 -18.62 1.37
C LYS A 320 10.05 -17.36 1.76
N MET A 321 9.10 -16.95 0.92
CA MET A 321 8.30 -15.75 1.16
C MET A 321 7.04 -16.08 1.96
N GLU A 322 6.86 -15.39 3.09
CA GLU A 322 5.69 -15.46 3.96
C GLU A 322 4.80 -14.23 3.74
N VAL A 323 3.49 -14.39 3.88
CA VAL A 323 2.55 -13.27 3.74
C VAL A 323 2.29 -12.69 5.12
N LEU A 324 2.59 -11.40 5.30
CA LEU A 324 2.30 -10.70 6.55
C LEU A 324 0.88 -10.17 6.57
N THR A 325 0.48 -9.48 5.50
CA THR A 325 -0.84 -8.86 5.39
C THR A 325 -1.36 -8.98 3.97
N ARG A 326 -2.69 -8.98 3.86
CA ARG A 326 -3.41 -8.82 2.59
C ARG A 326 -4.42 -7.69 2.75
N GLN A 327 -4.45 -6.79 1.79
CA GLN A 327 -5.48 -5.80 1.66
C GLN A 327 -6.23 -6.04 0.36
N PHE A 328 -7.55 -6.16 0.45
CA PHE A 328 -8.42 -6.28 -0.72
C PHE A 328 -8.97 -4.91 -1.10
N GLY A 329 -9.05 -4.64 -2.41
CA GLY A 329 -9.48 -3.35 -2.93
C GLY A 329 -8.33 -2.39 -3.20
N GLY A 330 -8.61 -1.08 -3.20
CA GLY A 330 -7.68 -0.04 -3.63
C GLY A 330 -7.82 0.29 -5.12
N GLN A 331 -8.61 1.33 -5.43
CA GLN A 331 -8.45 2.07 -6.68
C GLN A 331 -7.50 3.22 -6.37
N LYS A 332 -6.43 3.35 -7.14
CA LYS A 332 -5.62 4.57 -7.16
C LYS A 332 -6.42 5.70 -7.80
#